data_AF-A0A382GV32-F1
#
_entry.id   AF-A0A382GV32-F1
#
_cell.length_a   1.000
_cell.length_b   1.000
_cell.length_c   1.000
_cell.angle_alpha   90.00
_cell.angle_beta   90.00
_cell.angle_gamma   90.00
#
_symmetry.space_group_name_H-M   'P 1'
#
loop_
_entity.id
_entity.type
_entity.pdbx_description
1 polymer ?
#
loop_
_entity_poly.entity_id
_entity_poly.type
_entity_poly.pdbx_seq_one_letter_code
_entity_poly.pdbx_strand_id
1 'polypeptide(L)'
;MDRSGVDIFRVNLSHTNIKDYNNIISQLSKWTSKPICPDTEGAQLRTGNIKNKKGLKVKSNKILEIVGSNYKTDNNQLILNTPNIEKLLKIGDLLNIDFNGVLIHIINIHKHVIYGRIINGGTIFSNKGISVNRDIPLPNFTKKDLSVIEISSSNTIPIIFLSFCSNGESVDELRSYFNYNIKIISKVESKIALKNIDEICKKSDGILIDRGDLSRDVPIERIAFAQNYILKKAENYNTPVYVATNFLESMINNPKPTRSEINDIVSTLENGGSGIVLAAETAIGKFPLECVRMVSNVIKEHQYFRNFSDKNIKNKPVDYLVSEPTNFLIRPHGGNKLINQKINLFTKNQIDQLPQLLINEEIISDIVQIAEGVYSPLKGFMDLNQIDSVLNNNVLLS
;
A
#
# COMPACT_ATOMS: atom_id res chain seq x y z
N MET A 1 5.39 13.79 4.50
CA MET A 1 4.99 12.42 4.91
C MET A 1 5.72 11.97 6.16
N ASP A 2 7.05 12.06 6.19
CA ASP A 2 7.86 11.65 7.34
C ASP A 2 7.37 12.25 8.68
N ARG A 3 7.17 13.57 8.73
CA ARG A 3 6.61 14.28 9.90
C ARG A 3 5.10 14.10 10.12
N SER A 4 4.40 13.45 9.20
CA SER A 4 2.93 13.36 9.18
C SER A 4 2.40 12.07 9.82
N GLY A 5 3.28 11.14 10.19
CA GLY A 5 2.93 9.89 10.88
C GLY A 5 3.19 8.61 10.10
N VAL A 6 3.99 8.65 9.02
CA VAL A 6 4.50 7.40 8.38
C VAL A 6 5.54 6.76 9.29
N ASP A 7 5.50 5.46 9.53
CA ASP A 7 6.53 4.75 10.30
C ASP A 7 7.54 4.01 9.41
N ILE A 8 7.08 3.51 8.25
CA ILE A 8 7.89 2.72 7.30
C ILE A 8 7.54 3.18 5.87
N PHE A 9 8.56 3.37 5.03
CA PHE A 9 8.39 3.59 3.60
C PHE A 9 8.56 2.26 2.84
N ARG A 10 7.59 1.92 2.00
CA ARG A 10 7.56 0.66 1.25
C ARG A 10 7.84 0.89 -0.23
N VAL A 11 8.77 0.12 -0.81
CA VAL A 11 9.07 0.13 -2.24
C VAL A 11 8.46 -1.11 -2.88
N ASN A 12 7.38 -0.95 -3.65
CA ASN A 12 6.65 -2.05 -4.26
C ASN A 12 7.34 -2.54 -5.54
N LEU A 13 7.89 -3.75 -5.49
CA LEU A 13 8.65 -4.32 -6.60
C LEU A 13 7.78 -4.84 -7.74
N SER A 14 6.47 -4.97 -7.59
CA SER A 14 5.59 -5.24 -8.74
C SER A 14 5.59 -4.12 -9.78
N HIS A 15 5.96 -2.90 -9.38
CA HIS A 15 5.98 -1.71 -10.24
C HIS A 15 7.37 -1.09 -10.41
N THR A 16 8.33 -1.45 -9.55
CA THR A 16 9.71 -0.97 -9.64
C THR A 16 10.58 -1.92 -10.45
N ASN A 17 11.37 -1.38 -11.38
CA ASN A 17 12.39 -2.14 -12.08
C ASN A 17 13.62 -2.30 -11.16
N ILE A 18 14.26 -3.45 -11.21
CA ILE A 18 15.38 -3.76 -10.34
C ILE A 18 16.56 -2.80 -10.50
N LYS A 19 16.76 -2.27 -11.71
CA LYS A 19 17.80 -1.28 -12.01
C LYS A 19 17.62 0.03 -11.25
N ASP A 20 16.37 0.37 -10.92
CA ASP A 20 16.02 1.63 -10.26
C ASP A 20 16.01 1.50 -8.73
N TYR A 21 15.92 0.27 -8.20
CA TYR A 21 15.74 0.00 -6.78
C TYR A 21 16.82 0.64 -5.88
N ASN A 22 18.10 0.46 -6.22
CA ASN A 22 19.22 1.06 -5.49
C ASN A 22 19.17 2.59 -5.46
N ASN A 23 18.85 3.20 -6.61
CA ASN A 23 18.75 4.65 -6.71
C ASN A 23 17.58 5.18 -5.86
N ILE A 24 16.43 4.50 -5.88
CA ILE A 24 15.26 4.86 -5.06
C ILE A 24 15.61 4.85 -3.56
N ILE A 25 16.26 3.80 -3.07
CA ILE A 25 16.68 3.71 -1.66
C ILE A 25 17.66 4.85 -1.32
N SER A 26 18.68 5.06 -2.16
CA SER A 26 19.69 6.10 -1.96
C SER A 26 19.08 7.51 -1.97
N GLN A 27 18.08 7.76 -2.80
CA GLN A 27 17.39 9.04 -2.84
C GLN A 27 16.51 9.23 -1.59
N LEU A 28 15.67 8.25 -1.24
CA LEU A 28 14.76 8.36 -0.10
C LEU A 28 15.50 8.49 1.24
N SER A 29 16.62 7.78 1.42
CA SER A 29 17.43 7.84 2.65
C SER A 29 18.04 9.21 2.93
N LYS A 30 18.13 10.11 1.93
CA LYS A 30 18.53 11.51 2.13
C LYS A 30 17.45 12.34 2.83
N TRP A 31 16.19 11.92 2.75
CA TRP A 31 15.04 12.68 3.23
C TRP A 31 14.44 12.15 4.53
N THR A 32 14.74 10.91 4.92
CA THR A 32 14.17 10.28 6.11
C THR A 32 15.17 9.32 6.76
N SER A 33 15.13 9.24 8.09
CA SER A 33 15.81 8.22 8.88
C SER A 33 14.94 6.99 9.14
N LYS A 34 13.69 6.98 8.66
CA LYS A 34 12.77 5.86 8.82
C LYS A 34 13.11 4.72 7.87
N PRO A 35 12.77 3.47 8.23
CA PRO A 35 13.06 2.32 7.37
C PRO A 35 12.43 2.47 5.98
N ILE A 36 13.25 2.23 4.94
CA ILE A 36 12.82 2.11 3.54
C ILE A 36 13.00 0.65 3.16
N CYS A 37 11.90 -0.02 2.85
CA CYS A 37 11.83 -1.47 2.86
C CYS A 37 11.26 -1.99 1.53
N PRO A 38 11.86 -3.02 0.91
CA PRO A 38 11.29 -3.66 -0.25
C PRO A 38 10.04 -4.45 0.12
N ASP A 39 9.07 -4.39 -0.79
CA ASP A 39 7.96 -5.32 -0.89
C ASP A 39 8.17 -6.16 -2.14
N THR A 40 8.54 -7.43 -1.93
CA THR A 40 8.91 -8.37 -2.99
C THR A 40 7.79 -8.50 -4.02
N GLU A 41 8.11 -8.87 -5.25
CA GLU A 41 7.09 -9.08 -6.28
C GLU A 41 6.26 -10.34 -5.96
N GLY A 42 6.93 -11.39 -5.48
CA GLY A 42 6.33 -12.66 -5.16
C GLY A 42 5.93 -13.45 -6.41
N ALA A 43 5.95 -14.77 -6.29
CA ALA A 43 5.58 -15.64 -7.40
C ALA A 43 4.06 -15.72 -7.53
N GLN A 44 3.53 -15.17 -8.62
CA GLN A 44 2.13 -15.37 -9.00
C GLN A 44 2.00 -15.71 -10.49
N LEU A 45 0.92 -16.41 -10.83
CA LEU A 45 0.54 -16.63 -12.22
C LEU A 45 -0.09 -15.36 -12.80
N ARG A 46 0.44 -14.89 -13.94
CA ARG A 46 -0.07 -13.72 -14.66
C ARG A 46 -0.16 -14.00 -16.15
N THR A 47 -1.02 -13.24 -16.83
CA THR A 47 -0.97 -13.12 -18.28
C THR A 47 0.33 -12.43 -18.70
N GLY A 48 0.96 -12.95 -19.75
CA GLY A 48 2.13 -12.34 -20.38
C GLY A 48 1.76 -11.11 -21.20
N ASN A 49 2.72 -10.63 -22.00
CA ASN A 49 2.51 -9.44 -22.81
C ASN A 49 1.58 -9.71 -24.00
N ILE A 50 0.51 -8.94 -24.11
CA ILE A 50 -0.45 -8.97 -25.22
C ILE A 50 -0.12 -7.83 -26.18
N LYS A 51 0.20 -8.16 -27.44
CA LYS A 51 0.62 -7.19 -28.48
C LYS A 51 -0.40 -6.06 -28.70
N ASN A 52 -1.69 -6.39 -28.59
CA ASN A 52 -2.77 -5.42 -28.77
C ASN A 52 -3.05 -4.67 -27.47
N LYS A 53 -2.85 -3.34 -27.46
CA LYS A 53 -3.18 -2.46 -26.33
C LYS A 53 -4.67 -2.50 -25.94
N LYS A 54 -5.57 -2.89 -26.86
CA LYS A 54 -7.01 -3.08 -26.58
C LYS A 54 -7.32 -4.43 -25.91
N GLY A 55 -6.31 -5.24 -25.60
CA GLY A 55 -6.44 -6.58 -25.03
C GLY A 55 -6.80 -7.67 -26.04
N LEU A 56 -6.74 -8.92 -25.58
CA LEU A 56 -7.14 -10.12 -26.32
C LEU A 56 -8.63 -10.40 -26.03
N LYS A 57 -9.48 -10.26 -27.05
CA LYS A 57 -10.91 -10.53 -26.94
C LYS A 57 -11.18 -12.03 -27.11
N VAL A 58 -11.85 -12.62 -26.13
CA VAL A 58 -12.20 -14.04 -26.11
C VAL A 58 -13.70 -14.21 -25.97
N LYS A 59 -14.29 -15.16 -26.70
CA LYS A 59 -15.74 -15.42 -26.70
C LYS A 59 -16.04 -16.73 -25.98
N SER A 60 -17.14 -16.78 -25.23
CA SER A 60 -17.61 -18.02 -24.59
C SER A 60 -17.78 -19.15 -25.61
N ASN A 61 -17.59 -20.39 -25.14
CA ASN A 61 -17.66 -21.64 -25.90
C ASN A 61 -16.59 -21.78 -27.00
N LYS A 62 -15.60 -20.89 -27.07
CA LYS A 62 -14.42 -21.07 -27.95
C LYS A 62 -13.28 -21.75 -27.20
N ILE A 63 -12.38 -22.35 -27.97
CA ILE A 63 -11.12 -22.90 -27.46
C ILE A 63 -10.06 -21.81 -27.59
N LEU A 64 -9.29 -21.62 -26.52
CA LEU A 64 -8.13 -20.75 -26.47
C LEU A 64 -6.89 -21.61 -26.25
N GLU A 65 -5.85 -21.33 -27.02
CA GLU A 65 -4.52 -21.89 -26.83
C GLU A 65 -3.74 -21.05 -25.82
N ILE A 66 -3.14 -21.71 -24.84
CA ILE A 66 -2.38 -21.09 -23.75
C ILE A 66 -0.98 -21.69 -23.76
N VAL A 67 0.04 -20.83 -23.67
CA VAL A 67 1.46 -21.22 -23.71
C VAL A 67 2.27 -20.49 -22.63
N GLY A 68 3.36 -21.11 -22.20
CA GLY A 68 4.29 -20.53 -21.22
C GLY A 68 5.19 -19.44 -21.81
N SER A 69 5.84 -18.67 -20.94
CA SER A 69 6.69 -17.53 -21.34
C SER A 69 7.94 -17.91 -22.15
N ASN A 70 8.29 -19.18 -22.20
CA ASN A 70 9.41 -19.72 -22.98
C ASN A 70 9.08 -19.94 -24.46
N TYR A 71 7.83 -19.74 -24.90
CA TYR A 71 7.41 -19.96 -26.28
C TYR A 71 7.05 -18.66 -26.99
N LYS A 72 7.46 -18.51 -28.26
CA LYS A 72 7.02 -17.43 -29.14
C LYS A 72 5.59 -17.71 -29.58
N THR A 73 4.76 -16.66 -29.65
CA THR A 73 3.33 -16.82 -29.96
C THR A 73 2.92 -16.22 -31.28
N ASP A 74 1.93 -16.86 -31.86
CA ASP A 74 1.09 -16.31 -32.92
C ASP A 74 -0.01 -15.41 -32.32
N ASN A 75 -0.71 -14.67 -33.18
CA ASN A 75 -1.63 -13.60 -32.76
C ASN A 75 -2.87 -14.06 -31.95
N ASN A 76 -3.10 -15.36 -31.79
CA ASN A 76 -4.31 -15.91 -31.15
C ASN A 76 -4.06 -16.73 -29.86
N GLN A 77 -2.82 -16.78 -29.37
CA GLN A 77 -2.48 -17.52 -28.15
C GLN A 77 -2.40 -16.61 -26.93
N LEU A 78 -2.80 -17.12 -25.77
CA LEU A 78 -2.58 -16.47 -24.48
C LEU A 78 -1.24 -16.92 -23.89
N ILE A 79 -0.34 -15.98 -23.62
CA ILE A 79 0.92 -16.24 -22.92
C ILE A 79 0.69 -16.15 -21.41
N LEU A 80 1.29 -17.04 -20.63
CA LEU A 80 1.46 -16.87 -19.19
C LEU A 80 2.90 -16.43 -18.87
N ASN A 81 3.08 -15.68 -17.78
CA ASN A 81 4.41 -15.21 -17.33
C ASN A 81 5.36 -16.34 -16.91
N THR A 82 4.82 -17.53 -16.65
CA THR A 82 5.55 -18.70 -16.14
C THR A 82 5.93 -19.64 -17.30
N PRO A 83 7.16 -20.19 -17.34
CA PRO A 83 7.54 -21.19 -18.34
C PRO A 83 6.99 -22.58 -17.95
N ASN A 84 6.97 -23.51 -18.91
CA ASN A 84 6.62 -24.92 -18.67
C ASN A 84 5.26 -25.13 -17.97
N ILE A 85 4.25 -24.35 -18.36
CA ILE A 85 2.93 -24.33 -17.72
C ILE A 85 2.20 -25.68 -17.79
N GLU A 86 2.58 -26.55 -18.72
CA GLU A 86 2.09 -27.93 -18.83
C GLU A 86 2.43 -28.80 -17.62
N LYS A 87 3.47 -28.44 -16.86
CA LYS A 87 3.81 -29.10 -15.59
C LYS A 87 3.04 -28.54 -14.40
N LEU A 88 2.56 -27.30 -14.54
CA LEU A 88 1.88 -26.55 -13.48
C LEU A 88 0.37 -26.79 -13.50
N LEU A 89 -0.22 -26.80 -14.69
CA LEU A 89 -1.66 -26.90 -14.93
C LEU A 89 -2.08 -28.33 -15.30
N LYS A 90 -3.34 -28.67 -15.04
CA LYS A 90 -3.91 -29.99 -15.26
C LYS A 90 -5.24 -29.88 -16.00
N ILE A 91 -5.61 -30.94 -16.73
CA ILE A 91 -6.95 -31.08 -17.30
C ILE A 91 -7.97 -31.03 -16.15
N GLY A 92 -9.03 -30.24 -16.31
CA GLY A 92 -10.02 -29.97 -15.27
C GLY A 92 -9.79 -28.67 -14.48
N ASP A 93 -8.62 -28.06 -14.58
CA ASP A 93 -8.36 -26.78 -13.90
C ASP A 93 -9.25 -25.66 -14.45
N LEU A 94 -9.70 -24.78 -13.55
CA LEU A 94 -10.42 -23.55 -13.88
C LEU A 94 -9.48 -22.37 -13.64
N LEU A 95 -9.18 -21.63 -14.72
CA LEU A 95 -8.38 -20.41 -14.68
C LEU A 95 -9.31 -19.20 -14.69
N ASN A 96 -9.20 -18.37 -13.66
CA ASN A 96 -9.92 -17.12 -13.55
C ASN A 96 -8.95 -15.95 -13.74
N ILE A 97 -9.22 -15.12 -14.73
CA ILE A 97 -8.36 -13.99 -15.10
C ILE A 97 -9.08 -12.69 -14.74
N ASP A 98 -8.40 -11.85 -13.95
CA ASP A 98 -8.84 -10.49 -13.58
C ASP A 98 -10.23 -10.46 -12.88
N PHE A 99 -10.34 -11.06 -11.68
CA PHE A 99 -11.53 -10.97 -10.80
C PHE A 99 -12.87 -11.34 -11.48
N ASN A 100 -12.94 -12.53 -12.11
CA ASN A 100 -14.09 -13.04 -12.86
C ASN A 100 -14.27 -12.45 -14.28
N GLY A 101 -13.29 -11.71 -14.80
CA GLY A 101 -13.34 -11.16 -16.16
C GLY A 101 -13.41 -12.24 -17.24
N VAL A 102 -12.57 -13.28 -17.14
CA VAL A 102 -12.59 -14.43 -18.05
C VAL A 102 -12.39 -15.72 -17.25
N LEU A 103 -13.23 -16.72 -17.52
CA LEU A 103 -13.15 -18.05 -16.93
C LEU A 103 -12.83 -19.09 -18.01
N ILE A 104 -11.76 -19.86 -17.82
CA ILE A 104 -11.29 -20.85 -18.78
C ILE A 104 -11.20 -22.22 -18.09
N HIS A 105 -11.79 -23.24 -18.69
CA HIS A 105 -11.68 -24.63 -18.25
C HIS A 105 -10.66 -25.36 -19.10
N ILE A 106 -9.59 -25.88 -18.50
CA ILE A 106 -8.57 -26.65 -19.21
C ILE A 106 -9.14 -28.00 -19.65
N ILE A 107 -9.20 -28.22 -20.96
CA ILE A 107 -9.79 -29.43 -21.55
C ILE A 107 -8.76 -30.39 -22.14
N ASN A 108 -7.57 -29.91 -22.51
CA ASN A 108 -6.52 -30.75 -23.06
C ASN A 108 -5.13 -30.10 -22.86
N ILE A 109 -4.10 -30.92 -22.75
CA ILE A 109 -2.69 -30.50 -22.70
C ILE A 109 -1.93 -31.37 -23.70
N HIS A 110 -1.35 -30.75 -24.72
CA HIS A 110 -0.57 -31.45 -25.72
C HIS A 110 0.81 -30.80 -25.89
N LYS A 111 1.85 -31.53 -25.49
CA LYS A 111 3.23 -31.03 -25.40
C LYS A 111 3.27 -29.78 -24.51
N HIS A 112 3.55 -28.61 -25.08
CA HIS A 112 3.68 -27.33 -24.39
C HIS A 112 2.47 -26.40 -24.59
N VAL A 113 1.45 -26.85 -25.33
CA VAL A 113 0.23 -26.07 -25.60
C VAL A 113 -0.90 -26.61 -24.77
N ILE A 114 -1.54 -25.72 -24.00
CA ILE A 114 -2.71 -26.01 -23.20
C ILE A 114 -3.94 -25.49 -23.95
N TYR A 115 -4.96 -26.33 -24.07
CA TYR A 115 -6.23 -25.97 -24.69
C TYR A 115 -7.27 -25.75 -23.60
N GLY A 116 -7.77 -24.53 -23.52
CA GLY A 116 -8.80 -24.12 -22.58
C GLY A 116 -10.10 -23.78 -23.28
N ARG A 117 -11.23 -24.32 -22.80
CA ARG A 117 -12.56 -23.88 -23.21
C ARG A 117 -12.96 -22.65 -22.41
N ILE A 118 -13.26 -21.55 -23.10
CA ILE A 118 -13.72 -20.30 -22.50
C ILE A 118 -15.17 -20.50 -22.03
N ILE A 119 -15.38 -20.48 -20.71
CA ILE A 119 -16.70 -20.58 -20.10
C ILE A 119 -17.36 -19.19 -20.09
N ASN A 120 -16.64 -18.19 -19.57
CA ASN A 120 -17.04 -16.79 -19.60
C ASN A 120 -16.05 -16.00 -20.46
N GLY A 121 -16.53 -15.40 -21.56
CA GLY A 121 -15.73 -14.56 -22.45
C GLY A 121 -15.54 -13.14 -21.91
N GLY A 122 -14.64 -12.40 -22.54
CA GLY A 122 -14.25 -11.07 -22.07
C GLY A 122 -13.04 -10.53 -22.82
N THR A 123 -12.37 -9.56 -22.21
CA THR A 123 -11.12 -8.99 -22.74
C THR A 123 -10.00 -9.24 -21.73
N ILE A 124 -8.93 -9.89 -22.19
CA ILE A 124 -7.76 -10.18 -21.38
C ILE A 124 -6.69 -9.12 -21.66
N PHE A 125 -6.11 -8.54 -20.62
CA PHE A 125 -5.01 -7.58 -20.74
C PHE A 125 -3.69 -8.20 -20.28
N SER A 126 -2.58 -7.53 -20.57
CA SER A 126 -1.25 -7.93 -20.08
C SER A 126 -1.13 -7.83 -18.57
N ASN A 127 -0.29 -8.67 -17.96
CA ASN A 127 0.09 -8.64 -16.54
C ASN A 127 -1.09 -8.78 -15.56
N LYS A 128 -2.21 -9.38 -16.00
CA LYS A 128 -3.38 -9.66 -15.17
C LYS A 128 -3.18 -10.93 -14.37
N GLY A 129 -3.55 -10.91 -13.10
CA GLY A 129 -3.45 -12.06 -12.21
C GLY A 129 -4.39 -13.19 -12.64
N ILE A 130 -3.91 -14.43 -12.47
CA ILE A 130 -4.64 -15.65 -12.77
C ILE A 130 -4.76 -16.47 -11.49
N SER A 131 -5.98 -16.76 -11.04
CA SER A 131 -6.23 -17.73 -9.98
C SER A 131 -6.66 -19.07 -10.56
N VAL A 132 -6.29 -20.14 -9.86
CA VAL A 132 -6.61 -21.52 -10.22
C VAL A 132 -7.47 -22.10 -9.10
N ASN A 133 -8.51 -22.87 -9.45
CA ASN A 133 -9.42 -23.48 -8.47
C ASN A 133 -8.76 -24.46 -7.48
N ARG A 134 -7.51 -24.86 -7.73
CA ARG A 134 -6.69 -25.68 -6.84
C ARG A 134 -5.36 -24.99 -6.55
N ASP A 135 -4.72 -25.46 -5.49
CA ASP A 135 -3.38 -25.00 -5.14
C ASP A 135 -2.38 -25.41 -6.25
N ILE A 136 -1.56 -24.46 -6.68
CA ILE A 136 -0.51 -24.66 -7.69
C ILE A 136 0.87 -24.39 -7.06
N PRO A 137 1.86 -25.27 -7.25
CA PRO A 137 3.19 -25.05 -6.72
C PRO A 137 3.89 -23.94 -7.51
N LEU A 138 4.13 -22.82 -6.85
CA LEU A 138 4.97 -21.72 -7.36
C LEU A 138 6.25 -21.66 -6.51
N PRO A 139 7.37 -21.20 -7.07
CA PRO A 139 8.59 -21.00 -6.30
C PRO A 139 8.35 -19.94 -5.20
N ASN A 140 9.06 -20.04 -4.08
CA ASN A 140 8.94 -19.05 -3.00
C ASN A 140 9.40 -17.64 -3.45
N PHE A 141 10.38 -17.58 -4.34
CA PHE A 141 10.97 -16.32 -4.83
C PHE A 141 11.04 -16.32 -6.35
N THR A 142 10.73 -15.17 -6.96
CA THR A 142 11.05 -14.93 -8.36
C THR A 142 12.54 -14.61 -8.53
N LYS A 143 13.04 -14.64 -9.78
CA LYS A 143 14.41 -14.17 -10.08
C LYS A 143 14.61 -12.71 -9.66
N LYS A 144 13.56 -11.89 -9.78
CA LYS A 144 13.58 -10.48 -9.40
C LYS A 144 13.69 -10.33 -7.88
N ASP A 145 12.95 -11.16 -7.13
CA ASP A 145 13.01 -11.17 -5.66
C ASP A 145 14.42 -11.53 -5.19
N LEU A 146 15.03 -12.59 -5.72
CA LEU A 146 16.38 -13.01 -5.35
C LEU A 146 17.42 -11.89 -5.56
N SER A 147 17.36 -11.20 -6.69
CA SER A 147 18.27 -10.08 -6.96
C SER A 147 17.99 -8.86 -6.07
N VAL A 148 16.74 -8.60 -5.68
CA VAL A 148 16.42 -7.55 -4.70
C VAL A 148 16.92 -7.94 -3.31
N ILE A 149 16.77 -9.20 -2.92
CA ILE A 149 17.22 -9.74 -1.63
C ILE A 149 18.74 -9.55 -1.52
N GLU A 150 19.50 -9.88 -2.56
CA GLU A 150 20.94 -9.65 -2.63
C GLU A 150 21.32 -8.17 -2.44
N ILE A 151 20.63 -7.27 -3.16
CA ILE A 151 20.81 -5.82 -3.03
C ILE A 151 20.46 -5.34 -1.61
N SER A 152 19.37 -5.84 -1.05
CA SER A 152 18.89 -5.45 0.29
C SER A 152 19.81 -5.95 1.39
N SER A 153 20.37 -7.15 1.22
CA SER A 153 21.41 -7.72 2.09
C SER A 153 22.65 -6.83 2.09
N SER A 154 23.13 -6.44 0.90
CA SER A 154 24.29 -5.54 0.73
C SER A 154 24.07 -4.15 1.35
N ASN A 155 22.85 -3.60 1.29
CA ASN A 155 22.50 -2.30 1.86
C ASN A 155 22.02 -2.36 3.32
N THR A 156 22.12 -3.52 3.98
CA THR A 156 21.75 -3.70 5.39
C THR A 156 20.29 -3.30 5.71
N ILE A 157 19.37 -3.54 4.78
CA ILE A 157 17.96 -3.18 4.93
C ILE A 157 17.30 -3.99 6.05
N PRO A 158 16.67 -3.34 7.05
CA PRO A 158 16.27 -4.02 8.30
C PRO A 158 14.96 -4.83 8.20
N ILE A 159 14.11 -4.55 7.22
CA ILE A 159 12.77 -5.15 7.10
C ILE A 159 12.51 -5.51 5.64
N ILE A 160 12.01 -6.72 5.40
CA ILE A 160 11.56 -7.20 4.09
C ILE A 160 10.07 -7.56 4.18
N PHE A 161 9.25 -7.05 3.25
CA PHE A 161 7.88 -7.51 3.07
C PHE A 161 7.88 -8.66 2.06
N LEU A 162 7.44 -9.85 2.50
CA LEU A 162 7.43 -11.08 1.71
C LEU A 162 6.05 -11.27 1.06
N SER A 163 5.94 -10.90 -0.21
CA SER A 163 4.76 -11.15 -1.05
C SER A 163 4.53 -12.64 -1.33
N PHE A 164 3.26 -13.00 -1.42
CA PHE A 164 2.73 -14.34 -1.69
C PHE A 164 3.32 -15.41 -0.78
N CYS A 165 3.59 -15.07 0.49
CA CYS A 165 4.10 -15.99 1.49
C CYS A 165 3.14 -17.17 1.64
N SER A 166 3.57 -18.37 1.25
CA SER A 166 2.70 -19.54 1.17
C SER A 166 2.81 -20.45 2.38
N ASN A 167 3.94 -20.43 3.08
CA ASN A 167 4.23 -21.31 4.20
C ASN A 167 5.34 -20.74 5.09
N GLY A 168 5.52 -21.33 6.26
CA GLY A 168 6.54 -20.91 7.21
C GLY A 168 7.98 -21.17 6.73
N GLU A 169 8.23 -22.21 5.92
CA GLU A 169 9.56 -22.52 5.38
C GLU A 169 10.09 -21.40 4.46
N SER A 170 9.22 -20.76 3.68
CA SER A 170 9.56 -19.62 2.84
C SER A 170 10.08 -18.42 3.64
N VAL A 171 9.62 -18.27 4.89
CA VAL A 171 10.10 -17.22 5.81
C VAL A 171 11.52 -17.53 6.29
N ASP A 172 11.78 -18.79 6.63
CA ASP A 172 13.13 -19.23 7.04
C ASP A 172 14.12 -19.18 5.86
N GLU A 173 13.68 -19.57 4.67
CA GLU A 173 14.47 -19.46 3.44
C GLU A 173 14.84 -18.01 3.17
N LEU A 174 13.88 -17.07 3.26
CA LEU A 174 14.15 -15.64 3.11
C LEU A 174 15.21 -15.17 4.12
N ARG A 175 15.04 -15.55 5.39
CA ARG A 175 15.97 -15.18 6.48
C ARG A 175 17.38 -15.69 6.22
N SER A 176 17.53 -16.87 5.61
CA SER A 176 18.83 -17.48 5.32
C SER A 176 19.69 -16.71 4.31
N TYR A 177 19.11 -15.83 3.49
CA TYR A 177 19.86 -14.98 2.56
C TYR A 177 20.57 -13.79 3.22
N PHE A 178 20.32 -13.54 4.51
CA PHE A 178 20.89 -12.42 5.25
C PHE A 178 21.85 -12.92 6.33
N ASN A 179 23.02 -12.29 6.43
CA ASN A 179 24.02 -12.57 7.46
C ASN A 179 23.84 -11.72 8.73
N TYR A 180 22.71 -11.02 8.84
CA TYR A 180 22.29 -10.24 10.00
C TYR A 180 20.79 -10.46 10.27
N ASN A 181 20.34 -10.10 11.46
CA ASN A 181 18.94 -10.21 11.82
C ASN A 181 18.11 -9.18 11.06
N ILE A 182 17.19 -9.67 10.22
CA ILE A 182 16.14 -8.89 9.58
C ILE A 182 14.79 -9.18 10.22
N LYS A 183 13.85 -8.23 10.10
CA LYS A 183 12.44 -8.49 10.32
C LYS A 183 11.75 -8.87 9.02
N ILE A 184 10.91 -9.90 9.05
CA ILE A 184 10.12 -10.32 7.89
C ILE A 184 8.65 -10.06 8.17
N ILE A 185 8.03 -9.23 7.33
CA ILE A 185 6.58 -9.02 7.32
C ILE A 185 5.99 -9.88 6.21
N SER A 186 5.37 -11.00 6.56
CA SER A 186 4.80 -11.94 5.59
C SER A 186 3.42 -11.50 5.13
N LYS A 187 3.23 -11.41 3.82
CA LYS A 187 1.97 -10.98 3.23
C LYS A 187 1.03 -12.17 3.02
N VAL A 188 -0.19 -12.05 3.54
CA VAL A 188 -1.26 -13.04 3.39
C VAL A 188 -2.15 -12.61 2.22
N GLU A 189 -1.84 -13.15 1.05
CA GLU A 189 -2.39 -12.75 -0.25
C GLU A 189 -3.14 -13.88 -0.97
N SER A 190 -3.13 -15.09 -0.42
CA SER A 190 -3.65 -16.28 -1.09
C SER A 190 -4.35 -17.25 -0.14
N LYS A 191 -5.14 -18.16 -0.72
CA LYS A 191 -5.79 -19.23 0.06
C LYS A 191 -4.78 -20.14 0.76
N ILE A 192 -3.63 -20.39 0.14
CA ILE A 192 -2.60 -21.26 0.74
C ILE A 192 -1.96 -20.60 1.97
N ALA A 193 -1.68 -19.30 1.90
CA ALA A 193 -1.23 -18.51 3.04
C ALA A 193 -2.24 -18.57 4.20
N LEU A 194 -3.54 -18.44 3.89
CA LEU A 194 -4.61 -18.51 4.89
C LEU A 194 -4.71 -19.88 5.57
N LYS A 195 -4.53 -20.97 4.82
CA LYS A 195 -4.49 -22.34 5.38
C LYS A 195 -3.29 -22.55 6.31
N ASN A 196 -2.15 -21.95 5.95
CA ASN A 196 -0.88 -22.07 6.64
C ASN A 196 -0.62 -20.93 7.63
N ILE A 197 -1.64 -20.17 8.03
CA ILE A 197 -1.44 -18.95 8.81
C ILE A 197 -0.73 -19.19 10.15
N ASP A 198 -1.00 -20.34 10.80
CA ASP A 198 -0.39 -20.70 12.08
C ASP A 198 1.15 -20.84 11.98
N GLU A 199 1.67 -21.46 10.92
CA GLU A 199 3.12 -21.62 10.74
C GLU A 199 3.79 -20.34 10.25
N ILE A 200 3.09 -19.53 9.46
CA ILE A 200 3.58 -18.22 9.01
C ILE A 200 3.70 -17.29 10.23
N CYS A 201 2.65 -17.17 11.06
CA CYS A 201 2.70 -16.35 12.28
C CYS A 201 3.85 -16.74 13.22
N LYS A 202 4.11 -18.04 13.41
CA LYS A 202 5.21 -18.51 14.27
C LYS A 202 6.59 -18.07 13.80
N LYS A 203 6.80 -17.89 12.50
CA LYS A 203 8.11 -17.64 11.90
C LYS A 203 8.31 -16.21 11.42
N SER A 204 7.23 -15.45 11.23
CA SER A 204 7.27 -14.05 10.80
C SER A 204 7.36 -13.08 11.97
N ASP A 205 8.02 -11.94 11.75
CA ASP A 205 8.08 -10.83 12.71
C ASP A 205 6.84 -9.93 12.65
N GLY A 206 6.06 -10.08 11.57
CA GLY A 206 4.76 -9.44 11.40
C GLY A 206 4.00 -10.07 10.22
N ILE A 207 2.70 -9.83 10.19
CA ILE A 207 1.83 -10.23 9.08
C ILE A 207 1.30 -8.97 8.40
N LEU A 208 1.19 -8.98 7.08
CA LEU A 208 0.45 -7.98 6.33
C LEU A 208 -0.69 -8.64 5.56
N ILE A 209 -1.94 -8.31 5.90
CA ILE A 209 -3.11 -8.76 5.16
C ILE A 209 -3.30 -7.84 3.96
N ASP A 210 -3.15 -8.36 2.74
CA ASP A 210 -3.51 -7.62 1.52
C ASP A 210 -4.88 -8.10 1.04
N ARG A 211 -5.91 -7.28 1.29
CA ARG A 211 -7.30 -7.65 1.02
C ARG A 211 -7.59 -7.72 -0.47
N GLY A 212 -6.93 -6.87 -1.25
CA GLY A 212 -7.04 -6.81 -2.70
C GLY A 212 -6.61 -8.13 -3.33
N ASP A 213 -5.40 -8.59 -3.05
CA ASP A 213 -4.92 -9.85 -3.61
C ASP A 213 -5.58 -11.08 -2.98
N LEU A 214 -5.85 -11.08 -1.67
CA LEU A 214 -6.57 -12.18 -1.01
C LEU A 214 -7.98 -12.40 -1.61
N SER A 215 -8.66 -11.32 -2.06
CA SER A 215 -9.98 -11.39 -2.69
C SER A 215 -10.01 -12.07 -4.07
N ARG A 216 -8.83 -12.38 -4.65
CA ARG A 216 -8.74 -13.21 -5.87
C ARG A 216 -9.02 -14.69 -5.61
N ASP A 217 -8.73 -15.14 -4.39
CA ASP A 217 -8.79 -16.55 -3.99
C ASP A 217 -9.89 -16.81 -2.95
N VAL A 218 -10.21 -15.80 -2.14
CA VAL A 218 -11.26 -15.85 -1.13
C VAL A 218 -12.45 -15.03 -1.63
N PRO A 219 -13.68 -15.60 -1.65
CA PRO A 219 -14.88 -14.88 -2.07
C PRO A 219 -15.04 -13.55 -1.32
N ILE A 220 -15.48 -12.50 -2.04
CA ILE A 220 -15.52 -11.14 -1.52
C ILE A 220 -16.38 -11.03 -0.24
N GLU A 221 -17.49 -11.77 -0.17
CA GLU A 221 -18.37 -11.83 1.00
C GLU A 221 -17.74 -12.50 2.23
N ARG A 222 -16.57 -13.14 2.06
CA ARG A 222 -15.80 -13.81 3.12
C ARG A 222 -14.54 -13.05 3.54
N ILE A 223 -14.17 -11.96 2.87
CA ILE A 223 -12.90 -11.27 3.10
C ILE A 223 -12.79 -10.68 4.51
N ALA A 224 -13.84 -10.00 4.98
CA ALA A 224 -13.86 -9.44 6.33
C ALA A 224 -13.70 -10.55 7.41
N PHE A 225 -14.32 -11.71 7.19
CA PHE A 225 -14.19 -12.85 8.10
C PHE A 225 -12.78 -13.46 8.05
N ALA A 226 -12.16 -13.53 6.87
CA ALA A 226 -10.78 -14.00 6.71
C ALA A 226 -9.80 -13.07 7.43
N GLN A 227 -9.98 -11.75 7.33
CA GLN A 227 -9.18 -10.77 8.07
C GLN A 227 -9.27 -11.02 9.59
N ASN A 228 -10.48 -11.11 10.14
CA ASN A 228 -10.68 -11.33 11.58
C ASN A 228 -10.11 -12.69 12.03
N TYR A 229 -10.21 -13.71 11.18
CA TYR A 229 -9.59 -15.00 11.44
C TYR A 229 -8.06 -14.90 11.51
N ILE A 230 -7.41 -14.19 10.58
CA ILE A 230 -5.96 -13.98 10.58
C ILE A 230 -5.54 -13.18 11.82
N LEU A 231 -6.24 -12.10 12.16
CA LEU A 231 -5.97 -11.27 13.35
C LEU A 231 -5.96 -12.13 14.63
N LYS A 232 -7.03 -12.91 14.84
CA LYS A 232 -7.15 -13.80 16.00
C LYS A 232 -6.09 -14.91 16.03
N LYS A 233 -5.69 -15.42 14.86
CA LYS A 233 -4.64 -16.43 14.77
C LYS A 233 -3.28 -15.86 15.14
N ALA A 234 -2.95 -14.68 14.63
CA ALA A 234 -1.70 -13.98 14.92
C ALA A 234 -1.59 -13.57 16.39
N GLU A 235 -2.71 -13.19 17.02
CA GLU A 235 -2.77 -12.90 18.46
C GLU A 235 -2.26 -14.07 19.31
N ASN A 236 -2.62 -15.32 18.98
CA ASN A 236 -2.15 -16.51 19.71
C ASN A 236 -0.62 -16.69 19.67
N TYR A 237 0.06 -16.07 18.72
CA TYR A 237 1.52 -16.13 18.55
C TYR A 237 2.21 -14.81 18.92
N ASN A 238 1.46 -13.81 19.37
CA ASN A 238 1.93 -12.43 19.58
C ASN A 238 2.58 -11.80 18.34
N THR A 239 2.13 -12.19 17.15
CA THR A 239 2.63 -11.66 15.88
C THR A 239 1.82 -10.41 15.51
N PRO A 240 2.43 -9.23 15.32
CA PRO A 240 1.70 -8.03 14.93
C PRO A 240 1.13 -8.17 13.52
N VAL A 241 -0.07 -7.62 13.30
CA VAL A 241 -0.78 -7.71 12.02
C VAL A 241 -1.09 -6.32 11.48
N TYR A 242 -0.58 -6.05 10.29
CA TYR A 242 -0.89 -4.87 9.51
C TYR A 242 -1.94 -5.21 8.45
N VAL A 243 -2.76 -4.25 8.08
CA VAL A 243 -3.77 -4.45 7.03
C VAL A 243 -3.56 -3.42 5.92
N ALA A 244 -3.62 -3.88 4.67
CA ALA A 244 -3.50 -3.07 3.46
C ALA A 244 -4.79 -3.08 2.64
N THR A 245 -4.81 -2.12 1.69
CA THR A 245 -5.78 -1.92 0.61
C THR A 245 -7.18 -1.50 1.08
N ASN A 246 -7.92 -0.80 0.23
CA ASN A 246 -9.33 -0.41 0.42
C ASN A 246 -9.65 0.42 1.69
N PHE A 247 -8.66 1.04 2.33
CA PHE A 247 -8.91 1.91 3.50
C PHE A 247 -9.22 3.35 3.13
N LEU A 248 -8.54 3.94 2.13
CA LEU A 248 -8.77 5.32 1.70
C LEU A 248 -8.75 5.41 0.16
N GLU A 249 -9.26 4.39 -0.52
CA GLU A 249 -9.24 4.28 -1.99
C GLU A 249 -9.95 5.47 -2.66
N SER A 250 -11.02 5.98 -2.07
CA SER A 250 -11.70 7.19 -2.55
C SER A 250 -10.78 8.41 -2.54
N MET A 251 -9.79 8.46 -1.65
CA MET A 251 -8.86 9.56 -1.52
C MET A 251 -7.75 9.58 -2.58
N ILE A 252 -7.66 8.55 -3.43
CA ILE A 252 -6.82 8.61 -4.64
C ILE A 252 -7.22 9.81 -5.49
N ASN A 253 -8.53 10.10 -5.57
CA ASN A 253 -9.08 11.16 -6.41
C ASN A 253 -9.78 12.28 -5.64
N ASN A 254 -10.06 12.08 -4.35
CA ASN A 254 -10.81 13.03 -3.53
C ASN A 254 -9.99 13.46 -2.29
N PRO A 255 -10.16 14.70 -1.79
CA PRO A 255 -9.41 15.17 -0.62
C PRO A 255 -9.92 14.61 0.72
N LYS A 256 -11.04 13.88 0.72
CA LYS A 256 -11.67 13.33 1.94
C LYS A 256 -12.14 11.90 1.70
N PRO A 257 -12.09 11.03 2.73
CA PRO A 257 -12.59 9.68 2.62
C PRO A 257 -14.10 9.60 2.80
N THR A 258 -14.63 8.43 2.51
CA THR A 258 -16.00 8.04 2.83
C THR A 258 -16.14 7.67 4.31
N ARG A 259 -17.39 7.68 4.82
CA ARG A 259 -17.68 7.23 6.20
C ARG A 259 -17.39 5.74 6.39
N SER A 260 -17.64 4.93 5.37
CA SER A 260 -17.36 3.49 5.37
C SER A 260 -15.87 3.20 5.52
N GLU A 261 -15.02 3.95 4.82
CA GLU A 261 -13.56 3.84 4.90
C GLU A 261 -13.03 4.16 6.30
N ILE A 262 -13.55 5.22 6.94
CA ILE A 262 -13.19 5.54 8.33
C ILE A 262 -13.62 4.43 9.30
N ASN A 263 -14.86 3.95 9.16
CA ASN A 263 -15.36 2.86 10.01
C ASN A 263 -14.56 1.56 9.84
N ASP A 264 -14.10 1.28 8.62
CA ASP A 264 -13.28 0.10 8.34
C ASP A 264 -11.89 0.19 8.99
N ILE A 265 -11.24 1.36 8.95
CA ILE A 265 -9.98 1.60 9.68
C ILE A 265 -10.20 1.38 11.18
N VAL A 266 -11.21 2.02 11.77
CA VAL A 266 -11.49 1.92 13.21
C VAL A 266 -11.80 0.48 13.60
N SER A 267 -12.68 -0.20 12.88
CA SER A 267 -13.01 -1.61 13.11
C SER A 267 -11.77 -2.50 13.02
N THR A 268 -10.87 -2.25 12.07
CA THR A 268 -9.62 -3.01 11.96
C THR A 268 -8.73 -2.84 13.19
N LEU A 269 -8.60 -1.60 13.69
CA LEU A 269 -7.81 -1.31 14.90
C LEU A 269 -8.45 -1.93 16.16
N GLU A 270 -9.78 -1.85 16.29
CA GLU A 270 -10.52 -2.46 17.40
C GLU A 270 -10.38 -3.98 17.44
N ASN A 271 -10.30 -4.63 16.27
CA ASN A 271 -10.08 -6.08 16.14
C ASN A 271 -8.60 -6.50 16.31
N GLY A 272 -7.72 -5.61 16.78
CA GLY A 272 -6.32 -5.93 17.08
C GLY A 272 -5.33 -5.66 15.95
N GLY A 273 -5.74 -4.96 14.89
CA GLY A 273 -4.83 -4.48 13.85
C GLY A 273 -3.72 -3.60 14.45
N SER A 274 -2.47 -3.98 14.23
CA SER A 274 -1.28 -3.27 14.74
C SER A 274 -0.93 -2.03 13.91
N GLY A 275 -1.44 -1.92 12.68
CA GLY A 275 -1.26 -0.73 11.86
C GLY A 275 -1.93 -0.85 10.50
N ILE A 276 -1.90 0.27 9.78
CA ILE A 276 -2.56 0.45 8.48
C ILE A 276 -1.49 0.73 7.43
N VAL A 277 -1.60 0.06 6.28
CA VAL A 277 -0.70 0.22 5.15
C VAL A 277 -1.44 0.88 3.99
N LEU A 278 -0.99 2.07 3.60
CA LEU A 278 -1.46 2.75 2.39
C LEU A 278 -0.73 2.20 1.16
N ALA A 279 -1.43 2.13 0.03
CA ALA A 279 -0.95 1.58 -1.22
C ALA A 279 -1.04 2.62 -2.34
N ALA A 280 -2.05 2.52 -3.21
CA ALA A 280 -2.23 3.42 -4.34
C ALA A 280 -2.47 4.88 -3.90
N GLU A 281 -3.05 5.07 -2.72
CA GLU A 281 -3.35 6.37 -2.11
C GLU A 281 -2.11 7.26 -2.02
N THR A 282 -0.97 6.69 -1.61
CA THR A 282 0.30 7.42 -1.47
C THR A 282 1.21 7.31 -2.68
N ALA A 283 1.05 6.27 -3.50
CA ALA A 283 1.92 6.01 -4.64
C ALA A 283 1.53 6.80 -5.90
N ILE A 284 0.23 6.92 -6.18
CA ILE A 284 -0.30 7.55 -7.40
C ILE A 284 -1.49 8.49 -7.13
N GLY A 285 -1.91 8.61 -5.88
CA GLY A 285 -3.04 9.45 -5.49
C GLY A 285 -2.74 10.95 -5.59
N LYS A 286 -3.79 11.75 -5.77
CA LYS A 286 -3.72 13.21 -5.82
C LYS A 286 -3.51 13.86 -4.45
N PHE A 287 -3.84 13.15 -3.37
CA PHE A 287 -3.84 13.65 -1.99
C PHE A 287 -3.04 12.75 -1.04
N PRO A 288 -1.77 12.42 -1.35
CA PRO A 288 -1.05 11.37 -0.65
C PRO A 288 -0.66 11.81 0.79
N LEU A 289 -0.45 13.11 1.02
CA LEU A 289 -0.14 13.65 2.34
C LEU A 289 -1.37 13.63 3.27
N GLU A 290 -2.52 13.95 2.71
CA GLU A 290 -3.82 13.96 3.38
C GLU A 290 -4.22 12.56 3.79
N CYS A 291 -3.96 11.55 2.96
CA CYS A 291 -4.20 10.14 3.30
C CYS A 291 -3.40 9.73 4.55
N VAL A 292 -2.11 10.05 4.59
CA VAL A 292 -1.25 9.76 5.75
C VAL A 292 -1.77 10.47 7.00
N ARG A 293 -2.09 11.77 6.89
CA ARG A 293 -2.62 12.56 8.01
C ARG A 293 -3.94 11.98 8.52
N MET A 294 -4.82 11.56 7.61
CA MET A 294 -6.12 10.97 7.95
C MET A 294 -5.94 9.68 8.75
N VAL A 295 -5.14 8.72 8.27
CA VAL A 295 -4.85 7.48 9.01
C VAL A 295 -4.24 7.78 10.38
N SER A 296 -3.23 8.66 10.41
CA SER A 296 -2.56 9.08 11.65
C SER A 296 -3.54 9.67 12.66
N ASN A 297 -4.50 10.48 12.20
CA ASN A 297 -5.53 11.04 13.05
C ASN A 297 -6.50 9.97 13.55
N VAL A 298 -7.02 9.10 12.68
CA VAL A 298 -7.92 8.01 13.10
C VAL A 298 -7.27 7.11 14.14
N ILE A 299 -5.99 6.76 13.97
CA ILE A 299 -5.23 5.97 14.95
C ILE A 299 -5.14 6.70 16.29
N LYS A 300 -4.85 8.00 16.30
CA LYS A 300 -4.80 8.80 17.54
C LYS A 300 -6.14 8.89 18.23
N GLU A 301 -7.22 9.09 17.49
CA GLU A 301 -8.59 9.09 18.03
C GLU A 301 -8.92 7.72 18.66
N HIS A 302 -8.65 6.64 17.94
CA HIS A 302 -8.85 5.28 18.46
C HIS A 302 -8.05 5.05 19.76
N GLN A 303 -6.78 5.44 19.81
CA GLN A 303 -5.96 5.33 21.03
C GLN A 303 -6.48 6.19 22.18
N TYR A 304 -6.96 7.41 21.89
CA TYR A 304 -7.59 8.28 22.87
C TYR A 304 -8.80 7.58 23.49
N PHE A 305 -9.76 7.13 22.67
CA PHE A 305 -10.99 6.50 23.17
C PHE A 305 -10.75 5.17 23.89
N ARG A 306 -9.79 4.36 23.44
CA ARG A 306 -9.39 3.13 24.15
C ARG A 306 -8.84 3.41 25.55
N ASN A 307 -8.05 4.47 25.72
CA ASN A 307 -7.56 4.88 27.05
C ASN A 307 -8.67 5.46 27.94
N PHE A 308 -9.75 5.98 27.36
CA PHE A 308 -10.92 6.47 28.10
C PHE A 308 -11.76 5.33 28.69
N SER A 309 -11.98 4.25 27.92
CA SER A 309 -12.75 3.09 28.40
C SER A 309 -12.10 2.42 29.61
N ASP A 310 -10.76 2.39 29.67
CA ASP A 310 -10.02 1.76 30.77
C ASP A 310 -10.06 2.55 32.08
N LYS A 311 -10.44 3.85 32.06
CA LYS A 311 -10.31 4.75 33.22
C LYS A 311 -11.61 5.07 33.96
N ASN A 312 -12.75 4.44 33.66
CA ASN A 312 -14.04 4.67 34.36
C ASN A 312 -14.41 6.17 34.51
N ILE A 313 -14.06 7.00 33.53
CA ILE A 313 -14.33 8.44 33.59
C ILE A 313 -15.79 8.68 33.14
N LYS A 314 -16.70 8.75 34.12
CA LYS A 314 -18.08 9.19 33.90
C LYS A 314 -18.07 10.64 33.39
N ASN A 315 -18.66 10.85 32.21
CA ASN A 315 -19.12 12.14 31.65
C ASN A 315 -18.10 13.17 31.13
N LYS A 316 -17.25 12.79 30.15
CA LYS A 316 -16.64 13.73 29.17
C LYS A 316 -16.59 13.33 27.66
N PRO A 317 -17.26 12.28 27.14
CA PRO A 317 -17.11 11.93 25.72
C PRO A 317 -17.76 12.94 24.76
N VAL A 318 -18.94 13.49 25.10
CA VAL A 318 -19.74 14.28 24.17
C VAL A 318 -19.04 15.58 23.80
N ASP A 319 -18.54 16.33 24.78
CA ASP A 319 -17.83 17.59 24.54
C ASP A 319 -16.60 17.40 23.65
N TYR A 320 -15.90 16.28 23.78
CA TYR A 320 -14.77 15.94 22.92
C TYR A 320 -15.25 15.59 21.49
N LEU A 321 -16.29 14.74 21.37
CA LEU A 321 -16.85 14.33 20.08
C LEU A 321 -17.43 15.49 19.26
N VAL A 322 -17.92 16.54 19.92
CA VAL A 322 -18.43 17.75 19.26
C VAL A 322 -17.40 18.88 19.22
N SER A 323 -16.19 18.68 19.75
CA SER A 323 -15.12 19.65 19.67
C SER A 323 -14.59 19.75 18.25
N GLU A 324 -14.08 20.94 17.89
CA GLU A 324 -13.42 21.12 16.61
C GLU A 324 -12.26 20.15 16.47
N PRO A 325 -12.10 19.48 15.32
CA PRO A 325 -11.02 18.52 15.16
C PRO A 325 -9.69 19.26 15.31
N THR A 326 -8.93 18.93 16.35
CA THR A 326 -7.75 19.70 16.76
C THR A 326 -6.60 19.68 15.74
N ASN A 327 -6.72 18.88 14.68
CA ASN A 327 -5.61 18.51 13.79
C ASN A 327 -5.86 18.79 12.29
N PHE A 328 -7.02 19.34 11.88
CA PHE A 328 -7.14 19.92 10.51
C PHE A 328 -6.50 21.29 10.42
N LEU A 329 -6.34 21.96 11.57
CA LEU A 329 -5.50 23.14 11.69
C LEU A 329 -4.13 22.68 12.14
N ILE A 330 -3.10 23.12 11.43
CA ILE A 330 -1.74 22.95 11.92
C ILE A 330 -1.65 23.68 13.25
N ARG A 331 -1.13 22.99 14.28
CA ARG A 331 -0.91 23.61 15.58
C ARG A 331 -0.01 24.82 15.37
N PRO A 332 -0.42 26.02 15.82
CA PRO A 332 0.41 27.20 15.68
C PRO A 332 1.81 26.96 16.27
N HIS A 333 2.83 27.48 15.60
CA HIS A 333 4.23 27.37 16.04
C HIS A 333 4.43 28.09 17.38
N GLY A 334 4.22 27.40 18.51
CA GLY A 334 4.32 28.03 19.84
C GLY A 334 3.50 27.38 20.96
N GLY A 335 2.75 26.30 20.69
CA GLY A 335 2.13 25.47 21.73
C GLY A 335 0.60 25.34 21.64
N ASN A 336 0.00 24.86 22.73
CA ASN A 336 -1.37 24.32 22.79
C ASN A 336 -2.50 25.37 22.81
N LYS A 337 -2.21 26.67 22.62
CA LYS A 337 -3.23 27.72 22.56
C LYS A 337 -3.44 28.15 21.12
N LEU A 338 -4.48 27.61 20.50
CA LEU A 338 -5.04 28.14 19.26
C LEU A 338 -5.63 29.53 19.57
N ILE A 339 -4.95 30.61 19.17
CA ILE A 339 -5.54 31.94 19.19
C ILE A 339 -6.27 32.10 17.87
N ASN A 340 -7.59 31.94 17.90
CA ASN A 340 -8.42 32.09 16.72
C ASN A 340 -8.45 33.58 16.33
N GLN A 341 -7.64 34.01 15.36
CA GLN A 341 -7.79 35.33 14.75
C GLN A 341 -8.62 35.17 13.48
N LYS A 342 -9.87 35.67 13.52
CA LYS A 342 -10.66 35.90 12.32
C LYS A 342 -9.99 37.02 11.52
N ILE A 343 -9.35 36.66 10.40
CA ILE A 343 -8.93 37.63 9.40
C ILE A 343 -10.18 38.04 8.62
N ASN A 344 -10.45 39.34 8.53
CA ASN A 344 -11.46 39.86 7.62
C ASN A 344 -11.02 39.53 6.18
N LEU A 345 -11.88 38.84 5.43
CA LEU A 345 -11.61 38.46 4.04
C LEU A 345 -11.33 39.72 3.21
N PHE A 346 -10.12 39.79 2.62
CA PHE A 346 -9.79 40.81 1.65
C PHE A 346 -10.64 40.62 0.38
N THR A 347 -11.15 41.73 -0.15
CA THR A 347 -11.83 41.73 -1.45
C THR A 347 -10.81 41.57 -2.58
N LYS A 348 -11.23 41.00 -3.72
CA LYS A 348 -10.35 40.77 -4.88
C LYS A 348 -9.62 42.06 -5.33
N ASN A 349 -10.32 43.20 -5.30
CA ASN A 349 -9.74 44.52 -5.58
C ASN A 349 -8.62 44.93 -4.61
N GLN A 350 -8.66 44.49 -3.35
CA GLN A 350 -7.59 44.78 -2.39
C GLN A 350 -6.36 43.92 -2.64
N ILE A 351 -6.54 42.68 -3.14
CA ILE A 351 -5.43 41.78 -3.47
C ILE A 351 -4.70 42.26 -4.73
N ASP A 352 -5.43 42.72 -5.74
CA ASP A 352 -4.86 43.20 -7.01
C ASP A 352 -4.04 44.50 -6.83
N GLN A 353 -4.22 45.22 -5.72
CA GLN A 353 -3.46 46.42 -5.37
C GLN A 353 -2.20 46.14 -4.55
N LEU A 354 -1.98 44.90 -4.10
CA LEU A 354 -0.80 44.55 -3.32
C LEU A 354 0.43 44.44 -4.25
N PRO A 355 1.62 44.81 -3.74
CA PRO A 355 2.88 44.57 -4.45
C PRO A 355 3.00 43.09 -4.85
N GLN A 356 3.31 42.83 -6.11
CA GLN A 356 3.48 41.47 -6.62
C GLN A 356 4.97 41.12 -6.70
N LEU A 357 5.30 39.89 -6.33
CA LEU A 357 6.65 39.33 -6.41
C LEU A 357 6.64 38.11 -7.32
N LEU A 358 7.46 38.14 -8.37
CA LEU A 358 7.68 37.00 -9.25
C LEU A 358 8.68 36.04 -8.60
N ILE A 359 8.24 34.83 -8.34
CA ILE A 359 9.00 33.77 -7.67
C ILE A 359 8.89 32.46 -8.45
N ASN A 360 9.85 31.56 -8.28
CA ASN A 360 9.83 30.25 -8.94
C ASN A 360 8.89 29.27 -8.22
N GLU A 361 8.57 28.14 -8.87
CA GLU A 361 7.64 27.14 -8.33
C GLU A 361 8.11 26.52 -7.01
N GLU A 362 9.42 26.47 -6.77
CA GLU A 362 10.00 25.97 -5.51
C GLU A 362 9.67 26.90 -4.34
N ILE A 363 9.86 28.22 -4.51
CA ILE A 363 9.51 29.23 -3.50
C ILE A 363 8.00 29.31 -3.31
N ILE A 364 7.19 29.14 -4.36
CA ILE A 364 5.73 29.06 -4.25
C ILE A 364 5.34 27.87 -3.36
N SER A 365 5.95 26.71 -3.61
CA SER A 365 5.73 25.50 -2.80
C SER A 365 6.11 25.73 -1.33
N ASP A 366 7.23 26.40 -1.07
CA ASP A 366 7.65 26.74 0.29
C ASP A 366 6.69 27.72 0.97
N ILE A 367 6.21 28.74 0.26
CA ILE A 367 5.22 29.70 0.80
C ILE A 367 3.91 29.01 1.13
N VAL A 368 3.40 28.15 0.25
CA VAL A 368 2.19 27.36 0.52
C VAL A 368 2.41 26.46 1.72
N GLN A 369 3.58 25.81 1.81
CA GLN A 369 3.94 25.01 2.97
C GLN A 369 4.06 25.83 4.26
N ILE A 370 4.58 27.06 4.23
CA ILE A 370 4.63 27.95 5.39
C ILE A 370 3.22 28.40 5.79
N ALA A 371 2.42 28.85 4.82
CA ALA A 371 1.10 29.42 5.04
C ALA A 371 0.07 28.37 5.48
N GLU A 372 0.16 27.16 4.96
CA GLU A 372 -0.65 26.03 5.43
C GLU A 372 -0.14 25.46 6.76
N GLY A 373 1.04 25.90 7.23
CA GLY A 373 1.70 25.52 8.50
C GLY A 373 2.62 24.29 8.41
N VAL A 374 2.81 23.74 7.22
CA VAL A 374 3.58 22.52 6.97
C VAL A 374 5.07 22.70 7.29
N TYR A 375 5.59 23.93 7.21
CA TYR A 375 6.97 24.25 7.52
C TYR A 375 7.11 25.70 8.00
N SER A 376 7.47 25.94 9.26
CA SER A 376 8.12 27.20 9.65
C SER A 376 9.59 26.91 9.90
N PRO A 377 10.52 27.64 9.25
CA PRO A 377 11.94 27.56 9.58
C PRO A 377 12.24 28.15 10.97
N LEU A 378 11.26 28.85 11.57
CA LEU A 378 11.39 29.46 12.88
C LEU A 378 11.07 28.43 13.97
N LYS A 379 11.97 28.31 14.95
CA LYS A 379 11.73 27.52 16.18
C LYS A 379 10.71 28.18 17.13
N GLY A 380 9.92 29.15 16.66
CA GLY A 380 8.95 29.94 17.42
C GLY A 380 8.23 30.98 16.55
N PHE A 381 7.37 31.82 17.13
CA PHE A 381 6.83 33.00 16.45
C PHE A 381 7.90 34.07 16.28
N MET A 382 7.80 34.86 15.21
CA MET A 382 8.57 36.11 15.09
C MET A 382 8.16 37.04 16.24
N ASP A 383 9.14 37.57 16.96
CA ASP A 383 8.87 38.71 17.82
C ASP A 383 8.61 39.98 16.98
N LEU A 384 8.17 41.05 17.65
CA LEU A 384 7.83 42.31 16.97
C LEU A 384 9.01 42.84 16.14
N ASN A 385 10.24 42.67 16.64
CA ASN A 385 11.45 43.16 15.98
C ASN A 385 11.78 42.33 14.73
N GLN A 386 11.56 41.02 14.78
CA GLN A 386 11.73 40.14 13.63
C GLN A 386 10.69 40.42 12.54
N ILE A 387 9.43 40.69 12.91
CA ILE A 387 8.38 41.14 11.98
C ILE A 387 8.80 42.46 11.32
N ASP A 388 9.20 43.45 12.10
CA ASP A 388 9.60 44.76 11.59
C ASP A 388 10.83 44.66 10.69
N SER A 389 11.78 43.77 10.97
CA SER A 389 12.95 43.56 10.12
C SER A 389 12.59 42.93 8.78
N VAL A 390 11.68 41.95 8.76
CA VAL A 390 11.21 41.35 7.50
C VAL A 390 10.44 42.36 6.69
N LEU A 391 9.53 43.12 7.31
CA LEU A 391 8.70 44.11 6.61
C LEU A 391 9.52 45.29 6.07
N ASN A 392 10.50 45.78 6.83
CA ASN A 392 11.24 46.98 6.46
C ASN A 392 12.50 46.67 5.64
N ASN A 393 13.14 45.54 5.90
CA ASN A 393 14.48 45.26 5.39
C ASN A 393 14.57 43.97 4.58
N ASN A 394 13.49 43.18 4.47
CA ASN A 394 13.51 41.85 3.83
C ASN A 394 14.60 40.91 4.40
N VAL A 395 14.95 41.08 5.68
CA VAL A 395 15.98 40.26 6.36
C VAL A 395 15.39 39.70 7.65
N LEU A 396 15.59 38.39 7.87
CA LEU A 396 15.25 37.72 9.11
C LEU A 396 16.39 37.91 10.13
N LEU A 397 16.09 38.54 11.26
CA LEU A 397 17.06 38.67 12.36
C LEU A 397 17.29 37.30 13.01
N SER A 398 18.54 36.85 12.98
CA SER A 398 19.01 35.54 13.48
C SER A 398 18.90 35.38 14.98
#